data_AF-A0A7Y8I855-F1
#
_entry.id   AF-A0A7Y8I855-F1
#
_cell.length_a   1.000
_cell.length_b   1.000
_cell.length_c   1.000
_cell.angle_alpha   90.00
_cell.angle_beta   90.00
_cell.angle_gamma   90.00
#
_symmetry.space_group_name_H-M   'P 1'
#
loop_
_entity.id
_entity.type
_entity.pdbx_description
1 polymer ?
#
loop_
_entity_poly.entity_id
_entity_poly.type
_entity_poly.pdbx_seq_one_letter_code
_entity_poly.pdbx_strand_id
1 'polypeptide(L)'
;SYAGGPSQNAEMDDLRIYRTLENGTEEMIKFNYDDIMWGSTISVKNRYLPKLEPSDVMIVPGSPRFFFKDWFNMGLQIFSALISVISLYIIILRYN
;
A
#
# COMPACT_ATOMS: atom_id res chain seq x y z
N SER A 1 -14.97 4.81 -17.24
CA SER A 1 -14.61 5.32 -15.90
C SER A 1 -14.09 6.73 -16.07
N TYR A 2 -14.66 7.73 -15.37
CA TYR A 2 -14.30 9.15 -15.54
C TYR A 2 -12.86 9.48 -15.11
N ALA A 3 -12.22 8.62 -14.31
CA ALA A 3 -10.85 8.79 -13.81
C ALA A 3 -9.79 7.95 -14.54
N GLY A 4 -10.12 7.32 -15.67
CA GLY A 4 -9.18 6.45 -16.40
C GLY A 4 -8.97 5.05 -15.79
N GLY A 5 -9.61 4.76 -14.65
CA GLY A 5 -9.56 3.44 -13.98
C GLY A 5 -8.44 3.33 -12.94
N PRO A 6 -8.41 2.24 -12.14
CA PRO A 6 -7.38 2.02 -11.14
C PRO A 6 -5.99 1.83 -11.77
N SER A 7 -4.95 2.30 -11.08
CA SER A 7 -3.56 2.00 -11.44
C SER A 7 -3.26 0.50 -11.31
N GLN A 8 -2.29 -0.03 -12.07
CA GLN A 8 -1.86 -1.44 -11.95
C GLN A 8 -1.44 -1.85 -10.54
N ASN A 9 -1.04 -0.89 -9.69
CA ASN A 9 -0.63 -1.12 -8.30
C ASN A 9 -1.69 -0.67 -7.28
N ALA A 10 -2.92 -0.44 -7.72
CA ALA A 10 -4.02 -0.11 -6.81
C ALA A 10 -4.41 -1.36 -6.00
N GLU A 11 -4.59 -1.18 -4.70
CA GLU A 11 -5.11 -2.22 -3.82
C GLU A 11 -6.64 -2.11 -3.85
N MET A 12 -7.27 -3.02 -4.61
CA MET A 12 -8.70 -2.98 -4.93
C MET A 12 -9.57 -3.63 -3.84
N ASP A 13 -8.91 -4.30 -2.91
CA ASP A 13 -9.43 -4.99 -1.74
C ASP A 13 -9.84 -4.01 -0.61
N ASP A 14 -9.29 -2.78 -0.61
CA ASP A 14 -9.46 -1.78 0.46
C ASP A 14 -9.83 -0.39 -0.11
N LEU A 15 -10.90 -0.33 -0.90
CA LEU A 15 -11.45 0.95 -1.33
C LEU A 15 -12.12 1.68 -0.17
N ARG A 16 -11.95 3.01 -0.14
CA ARG A 16 -12.47 3.84 0.94
C ARG A 16 -13.23 5.03 0.39
N ILE A 17 -14.37 5.35 0.99
CA ILE A 17 -15.05 6.63 0.81
C ILE A 17 -14.83 7.43 2.08
N TYR A 18 -14.35 8.65 1.89
CA TYR A 18 -14.29 9.67 2.93
C TYR A 18 -15.47 10.62 2.72
N ARG A 19 -16.31 10.75 3.75
CA ARG A 19 -17.48 11.61 3.73
C ARG A 19 -17.49 12.54 4.92
N THR A 20 -17.85 13.79 4.67
CA THR A 20 -18.15 14.78 5.71
C THR A 20 -19.67 14.93 5.80
N LEU A 21 -20.25 14.53 6.93
CA LEU A 21 -21.68 14.65 7.22
C LEU A 21 -22.08 16.12 7.44
N GLU A 22 -23.36 16.43 7.33
CA GLU A 22 -23.89 17.80 7.50
C GLU A 22 -23.58 18.40 8.88
N ASN A 23 -23.38 17.56 9.90
CA ASN A 23 -22.99 17.96 11.25
C ASN A 23 -21.47 18.20 11.41
N GLY A 24 -20.70 18.12 10.32
CA GLY A 24 -19.25 18.24 10.30
C GLY A 24 -18.48 16.99 10.73
N THR A 25 -19.16 15.88 11.03
CA THR A 25 -18.51 14.61 11.39
C THR A 25 -17.94 13.94 10.14
N GLU A 26 -16.75 13.39 10.27
CA GLU A 26 -16.07 12.68 9.18
C GLU A 26 -16.26 11.17 9.35
N GLU A 27 -16.68 10.49 8.28
CA GLU A 27 -16.82 9.04 8.26
C GLU A 27 -15.93 8.41 7.17
N MET A 28 -15.37 7.25 7.50
CA MET A 28 -14.59 6.43 6.57
C MET A 28 -15.33 5.12 6.32
N ILE A 29 -15.85 4.96 5.11
CA ILE A 29 -16.55 3.75 4.70
C ILE A 29 -15.59 2.88 3.88
N LYS A 30 -15.29 1.67 4.38
CA LYS A 30 -14.44 0.69 3.68
C LYS A 30 -15.28 -0.34 2.94
N PHE A 31 -14.86 -0.68 1.72
CA PHE A 31 -15.51 -1.70 0.90
C PHE A 31 -14.50 -2.39 -0.03
N ASN A 32 -14.75 -3.66 -0.33
CA ASN A 32 -13.89 -4.49 -1.17
C ASN A 32 -14.50 -4.61 -2.59
N TYR A 33 -13.70 -4.36 -3.63
CA TYR A 33 -14.12 -4.42 -5.02
C TYR A 33 -13.50 -5.59 -5.81
N ASP A 34 -12.61 -6.37 -5.19
CA ASP A 34 -11.86 -7.44 -5.83
C ASP A 34 -12.74 -8.53 -6.41
N ASP A 35 -13.76 -8.92 -5.66
CA ASP A 35 -14.70 -9.94 -6.10
C ASP A 35 -15.48 -9.55 -7.38
N ILE A 36 -15.62 -8.25 -7.67
CA ILE A 36 -16.32 -7.75 -8.87
C ILE A 36 -15.38 -7.78 -10.07
N MET A 37 -14.10 -7.48 -9.86
CA MET A 37 -13.11 -7.37 -10.93
C MET A 37 -12.46 -8.72 -11.26
N TRP A 38 -12.34 -9.61 -10.29
CA TRP A 38 -11.55 -10.84 -10.37
C TRP A 38 -12.31 -12.11 -9.92
N GLY A 39 -13.43 -11.98 -9.23
CA GLY A 39 -14.20 -13.11 -8.71
C GLY A 39 -14.90 -13.91 -9.82
N SER A 40 -14.70 -15.23 -9.84
CA SER A 40 -15.34 -16.14 -10.80
C SER A 40 -16.81 -16.44 -10.50
N THR A 41 -17.26 -16.15 -9.27
CA THR A 41 -18.64 -16.38 -8.82
C THR A 41 -19.09 -15.23 -7.92
N ILE A 42 -20.12 -14.49 -8.34
CA ILE A 42 -20.64 -13.36 -7.56
C ILE A 42 -21.47 -13.91 -6.39
N SER A 43 -20.84 -14.17 -5.24
CA SER A 43 -21.55 -14.57 -4.01
C SER A 43 -22.09 -13.33 -3.28
N VAL A 44 -23.29 -12.86 -3.68
CA VAL A 44 -23.91 -11.59 -3.23
C VAL A 44 -24.66 -11.72 -1.89
N LYS A 45 -24.26 -12.59 -0.96
CA LYS A 45 -25.14 -12.86 0.19
C LYS A 45 -25.14 -11.80 1.30
N ASN A 46 -24.15 -10.88 1.34
CA ASN A 46 -24.10 -9.83 2.38
C ASN A 46 -23.14 -8.67 2.05
N ARG A 47 -23.21 -8.09 0.84
CA ARG A 47 -22.24 -7.07 0.40
C ARG A 47 -22.81 -5.65 0.60
N TYR A 48 -22.14 -4.85 1.43
CA TYR A 48 -22.44 -3.43 1.62
C TYR A 48 -21.81 -2.62 0.48
N LEU A 49 -22.63 -2.18 -0.47
CA LEU A 49 -22.23 -1.24 -1.52
C LEU A 49 -22.70 0.16 -1.09
N PRO A 50 -21.80 1.03 -0.62
CA PRO A 50 -22.19 2.37 -0.22
C PRO A 50 -22.67 3.18 -1.42
N LYS A 51 -23.78 3.89 -1.24
CA LYS A 51 -24.24 4.88 -2.22
C LYS A 51 -23.35 6.12 -2.11
N LEU A 52 -22.85 6.60 -3.25
CA LEU A 52 -22.09 7.86 -3.31
C LEU A 52 -23.03 9.05 -3.13
N GLU A 53 -22.60 9.98 -2.28
CA GLU A 53 -23.28 11.24 -1.99
C GLU A 53 -22.41 12.43 -2.46
N PRO A 54 -23.00 13.60 -2.72
CA PRO A 54 -22.22 14.80 -3.00
C PRO A 54 -21.22 15.08 -1.88
N SER A 55 -20.02 15.55 -2.25
CA SER A 55 -18.87 15.77 -1.35
C SER A 55 -18.13 14.50 -0.89
N ASP A 56 -18.50 13.32 -1.37
CA ASP A 56 -17.71 12.11 -1.15
C ASP A 56 -16.37 12.17 -1.88
N VAL A 57 -15.31 11.79 -1.16
CA VAL A 57 -13.99 11.58 -1.74
C VAL A 57 -13.71 10.09 -1.80
N MET A 58 -13.62 9.55 -3.01
CA MET A 58 -13.21 8.16 -3.24
C MET A 58 -11.69 8.04 -3.17
N ILE A 59 -11.20 7.24 -2.23
CA ILE A 59 -9.79 6.96 -2.03
C ILE A 59 -9.52 5.54 -2.49
N VAL A 60 -8.62 5.43 -3.47
CA VAL A 60 -8.06 4.15 -3.93
C VAL A 60 -6.64 4.07 -3.37
N PRO A 61 -6.40 3.31 -2.29
CA PRO A 61 -5.05 3.17 -1.78
C PRO A 61 -4.18 2.46 -2.82
N GLY A 62 -2.93 2.91 -2.92
CA GLY A 62 -1.90 2.11 -3.56
C GLY A 62 -1.46 1.00 -2.61
N SER A 63 -0.97 -0.12 -3.16
CA SER A 63 -0.36 -1.19 -2.37
C SER A 63 0.62 -0.62 -1.34
N PRO A 64 0.64 -1.10 -0.07
CA PRO A 64 1.56 -0.62 0.94
C PRO A 64 2.97 -0.66 0.37
N ARG A 65 3.59 0.51 0.19
CA ARG A 65 4.93 0.61 -0.40
C ARG A 65 5.91 -0.08 0.54
N PHE A 66 6.25 -1.31 0.20
CA PHE A 66 7.59 -1.87 0.21
C PHE A 66 8.47 -1.65 1.45
N PHE A 67 7.89 -1.61 2.65
CA PHE A 67 8.66 -1.67 3.90
C PHE A 67 9.68 -2.81 3.89
N PHE A 68 9.36 -3.96 3.29
CA PHE A 68 10.31 -5.06 3.15
C PHE A 68 11.54 -4.72 2.29
N LYS A 69 11.35 -4.12 1.10
CA LYS A 69 12.49 -3.78 0.24
C LYS A 69 13.35 -2.70 0.88
N ASP A 70 12.73 -1.70 1.51
CA ASP A 70 13.46 -0.62 2.16
C ASP A 70 14.25 -1.14 3.37
N TRP A 71 13.63 -2.01 4.19
CA TRP A 71 14.29 -2.63 5.33
C TRP A 71 15.40 -3.60 4.90
N PHE A 72 15.18 -4.36 3.83
CA PHE A 72 16.18 -5.23 3.23
C PHE A 72 17.36 -4.46 2.66
N ASN A 73 17.11 -3.37 1.92
CA ASN A 73 18.14 -2.50 1.39
C ASN A 73 18.95 -1.83 2.51
N MET A 74 18.29 -1.40 3.60
CA MET A 74 18.97 -0.85 4.77
C MET A 74 19.89 -1.89 5.42
N GLY A 75 19.42 -3.14 5.56
CA GLY A 75 20.23 -4.26 6.04
C GLY A 75 21.45 -4.54 5.16
N LEU A 76 21.28 -4.54 3.84
CA LEU A 76 22.38 -4.72 2.88
C LEU A 76 23.45 -3.62 2.99
N GLN A 77 23.04 -2.37 3.21
CA GLN A 77 23.98 -1.26 3.36
C GLN A 77 24.84 -1.39 4.63
N ILE A 78 24.21 -1.75 5.76
CA ILE A 78 24.93 -1.99 7.02
C ILE A 78 25.91 -3.15 6.85
N PHE A 79 25.48 -4.24 6.22
CA PHE A 79 26.32 -5.40 5.95
C PHE A 79 27.53 -5.05 5.07
N SER A 80 27.31 -4.27 4.01
CA SER A 80 28.36 -3.79 3.12
C SER A 80 29.38 -2.89 3.85
N ALA A 81 28.90 -2.00 4.72
CA ALA A 81 29.77 -1.15 5.53
C ALA A 81 30.65 -1.98 6.48
N LEU A 82 30.10 -3.02 7.12
CA LEU A 82 30.87 -3.93 7.97
C LEU A 82 31.96 -4.69 7.20
N ILE A 83 31.63 -5.23 6.03
CA ILE A 83 32.61 -5.88 5.15
C ILE A 83 33.74 -4.91 4.76
N SER A 84 33.39 -3.65 4.47
CA SER A 84 34.35 -2.61 4.11
C SER A 84 35.32 -2.31 5.25
N VAL A 85 34.82 -2.21 6.49
CA VAL A 85 35.66 -2.00 7.69
C VAL A 85 36.55 -3.21 7.97
N ILE A 86 36.01 -4.43 7.86
CA ILE A 86 36.77 -5.66 8.08
C ILE A 86 37.87 -5.81 7.02
N SER A 87 37.57 -5.55 5.76
CA SER A 87 38.58 -5.64 4.68
C SER A 87 39.70 -4.63 4.89
N LEU A 88 39.38 -3.40 5.29
CA LEU A 88 40.39 -2.39 5.66
C LEU A 88 41.27 -2.86 6.83
N TYR A 89 40.66 -3.43 7.87
CA TYR A 89 41.39 -3.96 9.02
C TYR A 89 42.37 -5.07 8.63
N ILE A 90 41.94 -6.01 7.78
CA ILE A 90 42.81 -7.10 7.28
C ILE A 90 43.97 -6.53 6.45
N ILE A 91 43.72 -5.52 5.61
CA ILE A 91 44.76 -4.88 4.81
C ILE A 91 45.84 -4.26 5.71
N ILE A 92 45.44 -3.56 6.77
CA ILE A 92 46.37 -2.95 7.72
C ILE A 92 47.22 -4.02 8.42
N LEU A 93 46.60 -5.10 8.90
CA LEU A 93 47.33 -6.22 9.53
C LEU A 93 48.31 -6.92 8.60
N ARG A 94 48.03 -6.96 7.29
CA ARG A 94 48.91 -7.58 6.30
C ARG A 94 50.12 -6.70 5.94
N TYR A 95 49.98 -5.38 6.07
CA TYR A 95 51.01 -4.42 5.68
C TYR A 95 51.99 -4.07 6.81
N ASN A 96 51.63 -4.40 8.05
CA ASN A 96 52.45 -4.27 9.26
C ASN A 96 53.18 -5.59 9.56
#